data_AF-A0A0U5CEB6-F1
#
_entry.id   AF-A0A0U5CEB6-F1
#
_cell.length_a   1.000
_cell.length_b   1.000
_cell.length_c   1.000
_cell.angle_alpha   90.00
_cell.angle_beta   90.00
_cell.angle_gamma   90.00
#
_symmetry.space_group_name_H-M   'P 1'
#
loop_
_entity.id
_entity.type
_entity.pdbx_description
1 polymer ?
#
loop_
_entity_poly.entity_id
_entity_poly.type
_entity_poly.pdbx_seq_one_letter_code
_entity_poly.pdbx_strand_id
1 'polypeptide(L)'
;MASHMSDRLLWVCLGVSLFFAVRGIAADLHRVNELTEIKNDDNDDKIISEGTEDALKLDTLLKLSNSTSYDLRSAALRIIAERSVKGDTRELLLKDLASRTPEQRNKALAAMYFLVNNRALSRTSVCSRLKDLPTYTALVDCLVNFLDEHDEKTSGTVSPILPQTRPVGEKKALSTLNILLQENTPAALEAGVVSRWLAKYPFPCATTEPSRRQDVVILMKTWWSDDAVMSSIFATLSSHPDGAKQLRKHGLMGSMLEENDHDEVSDENDEDDEESDVWMVDGDDTAGSSRVPGRRPHNRNPEEQALRRRRREAMVLSDGRRPIGHDDIIQLPIVE
;
A
#
# COMPACT_ATOMS: atom_id res chain seq x y z
N MET A 1 -26.52 -7.65 73.90
CA MET A 1 -25.52 -8.08 72.89
C MET A 1 -26.17 -9.13 71.99
N ALA A 2 -26.74 -8.74 70.85
CA ALA A 2 -27.20 -9.66 69.79
C ALA A 2 -27.64 -8.85 68.55
N SER A 3 -26.71 -8.45 67.68
CA SER A 3 -27.04 -7.86 66.38
C SER A 3 -25.96 -8.05 65.30
N HIS A 4 -24.86 -8.74 65.59
CA HIS A 4 -23.73 -8.84 64.65
C HIS A 4 -23.77 -10.08 63.74
N MET A 5 -24.60 -11.07 64.07
CA MET A 5 -24.62 -12.39 63.41
C MET A 5 -25.69 -12.47 62.30
N SER A 6 -26.78 -11.69 62.40
CA SER A 6 -27.84 -11.60 61.39
C SER A 6 -27.37 -10.88 60.13
N ASP A 7 -26.64 -9.77 60.28
CA ASP A 7 -26.18 -8.98 59.14
C ASP A 7 -25.18 -9.74 58.29
N ARG A 8 -24.22 -10.45 58.90
CA ARG A 8 -23.24 -11.26 58.16
C ARG A 8 -23.92 -12.38 57.37
N LEU A 9 -24.97 -12.99 57.92
CA LEU A 9 -25.71 -14.04 57.25
C LEU A 9 -26.53 -13.49 56.07
N LEU A 10 -27.13 -12.30 56.23
CA LEU A 10 -27.82 -11.58 55.15
C LEU A 10 -26.87 -11.22 54.01
N TRP A 11 -25.68 -10.71 54.31
CA TRP A 11 -24.67 -10.38 53.30
C TRP A 11 -24.18 -11.62 52.54
N VAL A 12 -24.03 -12.77 53.22
CA VAL A 12 -23.67 -14.03 52.57
C VAL A 12 -24.82 -14.53 51.69
N CYS A 13 -26.06 -14.55 52.17
CA CYS A 13 -27.21 -14.96 51.37
C CYS A 13 -27.42 -14.05 50.16
N LEU A 14 -27.25 -12.74 50.32
CA LEU A 14 -27.35 -11.77 49.23
C LEU A 14 -26.24 -12.01 48.20
N GLY A 15 -24.99 -12.17 48.63
CA GLY A 15 -23.86 -12.46 47.75
C GLY A 15 -24.04 -13.76 46.97
N VAL A 16 -24.53 -14.82 47.61
CA VAL A 16 -24.81 -16.11 46.95
C VAL A 16 -25.95 -15.97 45.93
N SER A 17 -27.05 -15.32 46.31
CA SER A 17 -28.18 -15.13 45.38
C SER A 17 -27.81 -14.28 44.15
N LEU A 18 -27.01 -13.23 44.37
CA LEU A 18 -26.52 -12.36 43.30
C LEU A 18 -25.58 -13.11 42.34
N PHE A 19 -24.69 -13.94 42.89
CA PHE A 19 -23.78 -14.77 42.08
C PHE A 19 -24.55 -15.73 41.16
N PHE A 20 -25.57 -16.41 41.69
CA PHE A 20 -26.41 -17.30 40.87
C PHE A 20 -27.25 -16.53 39.85
N ALA A 21 -27.79 -15.36 40.21
CA ALA A 21 -28.53 -14.52 39.27
C ALA A 21 -27.65 -14.04 38.10
N VAL A 22 -26.44 -13.56 38.38
CA VAL A 22 -25.50 -13.10 37.34
C VAL A 22 -25.10 -14.24 36.40
N ARG A 23 -24.79 -15.44 36.95
CA ARG A 23 -24.47 -16.60 36.12
C ARG A 23 -25.67 -17.09 35.30
N GLY A 24 -26.87 -17.06 35.87
CA GLY A 24 -28.10 -17.43 35.17
C GLY A 24 -28.38 -16.50 33.99
N ILE A 25 -28.30 -15.19 34.22
CA ILE A 25 -28.49 -14.19 33.17
C ILE A 25 -27.43 -14.34 32.07
N ALA A 26 -26.16 -14.57 32.42
CA ALA A 26 -25.11 -14.78 31.42
C ALA A 26 -25.34 -16.05 30.58
N ALA A 27 -25.77 -17.15 31.20
CA ALA A 27 -26.08 -18.39 30.51
C ALA A 27 -27.29 -18.25 29.58
N ASP A 28 -28.35 -17.59 30.04
CA ASP A 28 -29.55 -17.34 29.23
C ASP A 28 -29.24 -16.38 28.07
N LEU A 29 -28.39 -15.38 28.27
CA LEU A 29 -28.00 -14.45 27.21
C LEU A 29 -27.16 -15.14 26.13
N HIS A 30 -26.25 -16.04 26.53
CA HIS A 30 -25.54 -16.91 25.59
C HIS A 30 -26.47 -17.84 24.83
N ARG A 31 -27.47 -18.42 25.50
CA ARG A 31 -28.45 -19.31 24.89
C ARG A 31 -29.36 -18.59 23.91
N VAL A 32 -29.80 -17.37 24.23
CA VAL A 32 -30.56 -16.53 23.29
C VAL A 32 -29.69 -16.16 22.11
N ASN A 33 -28.43 -15.76 22.34
CA ASN A 33 -27.50 -15.46 21.26
C ASN A 33 -27.35 -16.65 20.31
N GLU A 34 -27.10 -17.87 20.83
CA GLU A 34 -27.00 -19.10 20.03
C GLU A 34 -28.30 -19.45 19.28
N LEU A 35 -29.46 -19.22 19.88
CA LEU A 35 -30.77 -19.46 19.24
C LEU A 35 -31.11 -18.39 18.18
N THR A 36 -30.58 -17.18 18.33
CA THR A 36 -30.82 -16.06 17.41
C THR A 36 -29.69 -15.85 16.41
N GLU A 37 -28.58 -16.59 16.55
CA GLU A 37 -27.49 -16.59 15.60
C GLU A 37 -27.98 -17.24 14.30
N ILE A 38 -28.36 -16.39 13.36
CA ILE A 38 -28.67 -16.80 11.99
C ILE A 38 -27.36 -17.31 11.41
N LYS A 39 -27.19 -18.63 11.50
CA LYS A 39 -26.12 -19.34 10.81
C LYS A 39 -26.43 -19.25 9.32
N ASN A 40 -25.94 -18.19 8.68
CA ASN A 40 -25.76 -18.19 7.24
C ASN A 40 -24.77 -19.33 6.99
N ASP A 41 -25.25 -20.46 6.47
CA ASP A 41 -24.35 -21.48 5.95
C ASP A 41 -23.60 -20.81 4.80
N ASP A 42 -22.34 -20.43 5.05
CA ASP A 42 -21.39 -19.89 4.04
C ASP A 42 -21.09 -20.90 2.91
N ASN A 43 -21.86 -21.99 2.79
CA ASN A 43 -21.61 -23.11 1.91
C ASN A 43 -22.40 -23.08 0.58
N ASP A 44 -23.42 -22.25 0.43
CA ASP A 44 -24.19 -22.21 -0.83
C ASP A 44 -23.48 -21.44 -1.96
N ASP A 45 -22.51 -20.59 -1.64
CA ASP A 45 -21.68 -19.90 -2.66
C ASP A 45 -20.67 -20.83 -3.35
N LYS A 46 -20.51 -22.07 -2.86
CA LYS A 46 -19.45 -23.00 -3.29
C LYS A 46 -19.90 -24.07 -4.28
N ILE A 47 -21.19 -24.11 -4.66
CA ILE A 47 -21.77 -25.19 -5.50
C ILE A 47 -22.15 -24.70 -6.91
N ILE A 48 -21.49 -23.66 -7.42
CA ILE A 48 -21.41 -23.49 -8.88
C ILE A 48 -20.03 -23.97 -9.29
N SER A 49 -19.98 -25.21 -9.78
CA SER A 49 -18.71 -25.81 -10.21
C SER A 49 -18.07 -24.96 -11.31
N GLU A 50 -16.75 -24.83 -11.29
CA GLU A 50 -15.96 -24.10 -12.30
C GLU A 50 -16.35 -24.49 -13.74
N GLY A 51 -16.71 -25.76 -13.97
CA GLY A 51 -17.21 -26.24 -15.25
C GLY A 51 -18.61 -25.72 -15.64
N THR A 52 -19.48 -25.46 -14.67
CA THR A 52 -20.79 -24.82 -14.91
C THR A 52 -20.62 -23.34 -15.23
N GLU A 53 -19.72 -22.67 -14.52
CA GLU A 53 -19.38 -21.28 -14.84
C GLU A 53 -18.82 -21.19 -16.24
N ASP A 54 -17.89 -22.05 -16.66
CA ASP A 54 -17.25 -22.08 -17.98
C ASP A 54 -18.18 -22.50 -19.14
N ALA A 55 -19.29 -23.20 -18.86
CA ALA A 55 -20.28 -23.58 -19.86
C ALA A 55 -21.16 -22.40 -20.36
N LEU A 56 -21.19 -21.27 -19.63
CA LEU A 56 -21.99 -20.11 -20.03
C LEU A 56 -21.44 -19.43 -21.29
N LYS A 57 -22.30 -19.17 -22.27
CA LYS A 57 -21.92 -18.43 -23.49
C LYS A 57 -21.55 -16.98 -23.16
N LEU A 58 -20.55 -16.44 -23.87
CA LEU A 58 -20.10 -15.05 -23.70
C LEU A 58 -21.22 -14.03 -23.93
N ASP A 59 -22.11 -14.28 -24.91
CA ASP A 59 -23.27 -13.41 -25.17
C ASP A 59 -24.24 -13.34 -23.98
N THR A 60 -24.40 -14.45 -23.26
CA THR A 60 -25.23 -14.50 -22.05
C THR A 60 -24.59 -13.68 -20.94
N LEU A 61 -23.28 -13.84 -20.73
CA LEU A 61 -22.54 -13.06 -19.75
C LEU A 61 -22.55 -11.56 -20.07
N LEU A 62 -22.48 -11.20 -21.36
CA LEU A 62 -22.62 -9.81 -21.83
C LEU A 62 -24.02 -9.23 -21.54
N LYS A 63 -25.08 -10.03 -21.71
CA LYS A 63 -26.44 -9.60 -21.35
C LYS A 63 -26.60 -9.44 -19.84
N LEU A 64 -26.04 -10.35 -19.05
CA LEU A 64 -26.08 -10.31 -17.59
C LEU A 64 -25.26 -9.14 -17.03
N SER A 65 -24.11 -8.82 -17.63
CA SER A 65 -23.29 -7.68 -17.22
C SER A 65 -23.98 -6.33 -17.50
N ASN A 66 -24.90 -6.29 -18.45
CA ASN A 66 -25.74 -5.12 -18.73
C ASN A 66 -27.08 -5.12 -17.97
N SER A 67 -27.31 -6.09 -17.09
CA SER A 67 -28.56 -6.17 -16.33
C SER A 67 -28.65 -5.08 -15.24
N THR A 68 -29.87 -4.70 -14.89
CA THR A 68 -30.13 -3.69 -13.84
C THR A 68 -29.77 -4.20 -12.46
N SER A 69 -29.89 -5.51 -12.22
CA SER A 69 -29.48 -6.15 -10.97
C SER A 69 -27.97 -6.02 -10.76
N TYR A 70 -27.59 -5.47 -9.61
CA TYR A 70 -26.18 -5.34 -9.23
C TYR A 70 -25.51 -6.71 -9.07
N ASP A 71 -26.19 -7.65 -8.43
CA ASP A 71 -25.65 -8.98 -8.13
C ASP A 71 -25.38 -9.77 -9.42
N LEU A 72 -26.35 -9.81 -10.34
CA LEU A 72 -26.18 -10.49 -11.64
C LEU A 72 -25.05 -9.88 -12.46
N ARG A 73 -24.95 -8.54 -12.48
CA ARG A 73 -23.88 -7.84 -13.19
C ARG A 73 -22.52 -8.13 -12.56
N SER A 74 -22.41 -8.08 -11.24
CA SER A 74 -21.17 -8.35 -10.52
C SER A 74 -20.70 -9.80 -10.71
N ALA A 75 -21.62 -10.77 -10.62
CA ALA A 75 -21.35 -12.19 -10.88
C ALA A 75 -20.90 -12.43 -12.33
N ALA A 76 -21.58 -11.84 -13.32
CA ALA A 76 -21.19 -11.95 -14.72
C ALA A 76 -19.79 -11.36 -14.97
N LEU A 77 -19.49 -10.19 -14.40
CA LEU A 77 -18.15 -9.58 -14.50
C LEU A 77 -17.07 -10.43 -13.84
N ARG A 78 -17.37 -11.06 -12.70
CA ARG A 78 -16.46 -11.99 -12.02
C ARG A 78 -16.13 -13.19 -12.90
N ILE A 79 -17.15 -13.85 -13.47
CA ILE A 79 -16.96 -15.01 -14.35
C ILE A 79 -16.15 -14.62 -15.59
N ILE A 80 -16.47 -13.48 -16.23
CA ILE A 80 -15.71 -12.98 -17.39
C ILE A 80 -14.24 -12.73 -17.00
N ALA A 81 -14.00 -12.07 -15.87
CA ALA A 81 -12.65 -11.76 -15.41
C ALA A 81 -11.84 -13.02 -15.11
N GLU A 82 -12.43 -14.00 -14.42
CA GLU A 82 -11.77 -15.28 -14.11
C GLU A 82 -11.43 -16.08 -15.36
N ARG A 83 -12.30 -16.08 -16.37
CA ARG A 83 -12.01 -16.70 -17.66
C ARG A 83 -10.88 -16.00 -18.41
N SER A 84 -10.85 -14.67 -18.38
CA SER A 84 -9.88 -13.87 -19.14
C SER A 84 -8.42 -14.05 -18.69
N VAL A 85 -8.22 -14.60 -17.49
CA VAL A 85 -6.88 -14.90 -16.94
C VAL A 85 -6.53 -16.39 -17.00
N LYS A 86 -7.33 -17.21 -17.71
CA LYS A 86 -7.10 -18.64 -17.91
C LYS A 86 -6.67 -18.94 -19.35
N GLY A 87 -5.69 -19.83 -19.50
CA GLY A 87 -5.25 -20.41 -20.78
C GLY A 87 -4.91 -19.36 -21.85
N ASP A 88 -5.25 -19.68 -23.10
CA ASP A 88 -4.92 -18.90 -24.29
C ASP A 88 -5.44 -17.45 -24.26
N THR A 89 -6.57 -17.20 -23.59
CA THR A 89 -7.16 -15.85 -23.53
C THR A 89 -6.25 -14.86 -22.81
N ARG A 90 -5.55 -15.34 -21.78
CA ARG A 90 -4.56 -14.57 -21.04
C ARG A 90 -3.36 -14.26 -21.93
N GLU A 91 -2.87 -15.24 -22.66
CA GLU A 91 -1.74 -15.06 -23.59
C GLU A 91 -2.08 -14.04 -24.69
N LEU A 92 -3.29 -14.11 -25.23
CA LEU A 92 -3.80 -13.11 -26.18
C LEU A 92 -3.89 -11.72 -25.56
N LEU A 93 -4.38 -11.59 -24.32
CA LEU A 93 -4.43 -10.31 -23.61
C LEU A 93 -3.03 -9.70 -23.44
N LEU A 94 -2.05 -10.51 -23.03
CA LEU A 94 -0.67 -10.06 -22.86
C LEU A 94 -0.01 -9.68 -24.19
N LYS A 95 -0.25 -10.47 -25.25
CA LYS A 95 0.21 -10.18 -26.61
C LYS A 95 -0.37 -8.86 -27.13
N ASP A 96 -1.66 -8.64 -26.90
CA ASP A 96 -2.35 -7.42 -27.32
C ASP A 96 -1.88 -6.20 -26.50
N LEU A 97 -1.53 -6.39 -25.23
CA LEU A 97 -0.94 -5.36 -24.38
C LEU A 97 0.46 -4.95 -24.86
N ALA A 98 1.26 -5.88 -25.36
CA ALA A 98 2.57 -5.62 -25.94
C ALA A 98 2.51 -5.16 -27.41
N SER A 99 1.32 -5.08 -28.00
CA SER A 99 1.14 -4.69 -29.41
C SER A 99 1.59 -3.24 -29.65
N ARG A 100 2.16 -3.00 -30.84
CA ARG A 100 2.50 -1.65 -31.31
C ARG A 100 1.29 -0.87 -31.83
N THR A 101 0.18 -1.57 -32.10
CA THR A 101 -1.04 -0.94 -32.59
C THR A 101 -1.75 -0.24 -31.43
N PRO A 102 -1.88 1.09 -31.43
CA PRO A 102 -2.38 1.85 -30.29
C PRO A 102 -3.81 1.46 -29.93
N GLU A 103 -4.67 1.19 -30.90
CA GLU A 103 -6.06 0.78 -30.65
C GLU A 103 -6.16 -0.56 -29.90
N GLN A 104 -5.38 -1.55 -30.34
CA GLN A 104 -5.37 -2.88 -29.73
C GLN A 104 -4.76 -2.83 -28.33
N ARG A 105 -3.61 -2.16 -28.21
CA ARG A 105 -2.92 -1.92 -26.93
C ARG A 105 -3.83 -1.21 -25.93
N ASN A 106 -4.50 -0.13 -26.34
CA ASN A 106 -5.37 0.63 -25.45
C ASN A 106 -6.61 -0.16 -24.99
N LYS A 107 -7.17 -1.03 -25.85
CA LYS A 107 -8.26 -1.95 -25.48
C LYS A 107 -7.78 -3.00 -24.48
N ALA A 108 -6.65 -3.65 -24.76
CA ALA A 108 -6.04 -4.62 -23.84
C ALA A 108 -5.66 -3.99 -22.50
N LEU A 109 -5.14 -2.76 -22.52
CA LEU A 109 -4.78 -2.01 -21.33
C LEU A 109 -5.99 -1.58 -20.50
N ALA A 110 -7.09 -1.20 -21.15
CA ALA A 110 -8.35 -0.94 -20.45
C ALA A 110 -8.88 -2.21 -19.77
N ALA A 111 -8.80 -3.37 -20.44
CA ALA A 111 -9.15 -4.66 -19.85
C ALA A 111 -8.23 -5.03 -18.68
N MET A 112 -6.90 -4.89 -18.85
CA MET A 112 -5.92 -5.17 -17.78
C MET A 112 -6.15 -4.28 -16.55
N TYR A 113 -6.35 -2.98 -16.76
CA TYR A 113 -6.64 -2.06 -15.66
C TYR A 113 -7.94 -2.44 -14.94
N PHE A 114 -8.98 -2.86 -15.67
CA PHE A 114 -10.22 -3.34 -15.07
C PHE A 114 -9.99 -4.59 -14.21
N LEU A 115 -9.19 -5.56 -14.68
CA LEU A 115 -8.92 -6.80 -13.95
C LEU A 115 -8.18 -6.57 -12.63
N VAL A 116 -7.35 -5.53 -12.56
CA VAL A 116 -6.50 -5.24 -11.40
C VAL A 116 -7.12 -4.21 -10.45
N ASN A 117 -7.88 -3.22 -10.95
CA ASN A 117 -8.40 -2.11 -10.16
C ASN A 117 -9.86 -2.29 -9.69
N ASN A 118 -10.62 -3.22 -10.26
CA ASN A 118 -12.04 -3.35 -9.91
C ASN A 118 -12.25 -4.01 -8.54
N ARG A 119 -12.91 -3.28 -7.63
CA ARG A 119 -13.26 -3.76 -6.28
C ARG A 119 -14.07 -5.06 -6.26
N ALA A 120 -14.91 -5.29 -7.27
CA ALA A 120 -15.67 -6.55 -7.37
C ALA A 120 -14.76 -7.78 -7.55
N LEU A 121 -13.53 -7.58 -8.03
CA LEU A 121 -12.55 -8.63 -8.27
C LEU A 121 -11.52 -8.75 -7.13
N SER A 122 -11.55 -7.87 -6.12
CA SER A 122 -10.55 -7.90 -5.04
C SER A 122 -10.54 -9.19 -4.21
N ARG A 123 -11.65 -9.94 -4.20
CA ARG A 123 -11.77 -11.23 -3.49
C ARG A 123 -11.49 -12.45 -4.37
N THR A 124 -11.13 -12.25 -5.64
CA THR A 124 -10.95 -13.35 -6.61
C THR A 124 -9.48 -13.65 -6.86
N SER A 125 -9.20 -14.82 -7.45
CA SER A 125 -7.84 -15.20 -7.84
C SER A 125 -7.32 -14.46 -9.09
N VAL A 126 -8.11 -13.54 -9.67
CA VAL A 126 -7.78 -12.85 -10.92
C VAL A 126 -6.49 -12.06 -10.79
N CYS A 127 -6.41 -11.17 -9.79
CA CYS A 127 -5.22 -10.35 -9.57
C CYS A 127 -3.99 -11.23 -9.27
N SER A 128 -4.14 -12.30 -8.49
CA SER A 128 -3.01 -13.21 -8.21
C SER A 128 -2.41 -13.88 -9.46
N ARG A 129 -3.22 -14.14 -10.50
CA ARG A 129 -2.77 -14.75 -11.76
C ARG A 129 -2.05 -13.77 -12.68
N LEU A 130 -2.06 -12.48 -12.36
CA LEU A 130 -1.45 -11.39 -13.14
C LEU A 130 -0.17 -10.84 -12.49
N LYS A 131 0.32 -11.46 -11.41
CA LYS A 131 1.51 -11.02 -10.64
C LYS A 131 2.80 -11.76 -11.04
N ASP A 132 2.86 -12.27 -12.26
CA ASP A 132 3.98 -13.08 -12.76
C ASP A 132 4.82 -12.35 -13.82
N LEU A 133 6.00 -12.92 -14.10
CA LEU A 133 6.99 -12.33 -15.01
C LEU A 133 6.43 -12.03 -16.42
N PRO A 134 5.69 -12.93 -17.10
CA PRO A 134 5.11 -12.63 -18.42
C PRO A 134 4.21 -11.40 -18.41
N THR A 135 3.44 -11.20 -17.34
CA THR A 135 2.54 -10.04 -17.23
C THR A 135 3.34 -8.74 -17.10
N TYR A 136 4.39 -8.75 -16.28
CA TYR A 136 5.29 -7.59 -16.19
C TYR A 136 6.04 -7.32 -17.49
N THR A 137 6.52 -8.36 -18.19
CA THR A 137 7.19 -8.20 -19.48
C THR A 137 6.27 -7.53 -20.49
N ALA A 138 5.03 -8.00 -20.63
CA ALA A 138 4.05 -7.39 -21.53
C ALA A 138 3.69 -5.94 -21.14
N LEU A 139 3.60 -5.65 -19.84
CA LEU A 139 3.33 -4.30 -19.35
C LEU A 139 4.51 -3.35 -19.57
N VAL A 140 5.75 -3.82 -19.40
CA VAL A 140 6.97 -3.07 -19.72
C VAL A 140 7.07 -2.85 -21.23
N ASP A 141 6.76 -3.85 -22.06
CA ASP A 141 6.71 -3.69 -23.52
C ASP A 141 5.69 -2.62 -23.93
N CYS A 142 4.53 -2.63 -23.28
CA CYS A 142 3.49 -1.61 -23.44
C CYS A 142 4.02 -0.20 -23.13
N LEU A 143 4.69 -0.03 -21.98
CA LEU A 143 5.30 1.23 -21.55
C LEU A 143 6.44 1.68 -22.46
N VAL A 144 7.25 0.76 -22.95
CA VAL A 144 8.31 1.05 -23.93
C VAL A 144 7.70 1.54 -25.24
N ASN A 145 6.60 0.95 -25.71
CA ASN A 145 5.91 1.42 -26.92
C ASN A 145 5.31 2.83 -26.74
N PHE A 146 5.01 3.27 -25.51
CA PHE A 146 4.58 4.64 -25.25
C PHE A 146 5.72 5.66 -25.30
N LEU A 147 6.99 5.23 -25.16
CA LEU A 147 8.14 6.15 -25.20
C LEU A 147 8.24 6.91 -26.52
N ASP A 148 7.93 6.24 -27.64
CA ASP A 148 7.95 6.84 -28.97
C ASP A 148 6.76 7.80 -29.20
N GLU A 149 5.78 7.84 -28.30
CA GLU A 149 4.60 8.73 -28.39
C GLU A 149 4.79 10.05 -27.60
N HIS A 150 5.94 10.24 -26.95
CA HIS A 150 6.27 11.46 -26.17
C HIS A 150 6.68 12.67 -27.04
N ASP A 151 6.04 12.86 -28.20
CA ASP A 151 6.36 13.93 -29.15
C ASP A 151 5.47 15.17 -28.96
N GLU A 152 4.18 14.96 -28.69
CA GLU A 152 3.18 16.03 -28.63
C GLU A 152 2.96 16.53 -27.20
N LYS A 153 2.97 17.85 -27.01
CA LYS A 153 2.66 18.46 -25.71
C LYS A 153 1.19 18.24 -25.36
N THR A 154 0.97 17.38 -24.37
CA THR A 154 -0.35 16.99 -23.87
C THR A 154 -0.73 17.76 -22.59
N SER A 155 0.26 18.25 -21.83
CA SER A 155 0.06 18.98 -20.57
C SER A 155 0.77 20.33 -20.55
N GLY A 156 0.18 21.30 -19.85
CA GLY A 156 0.77 22.62 -19.58
C GLY A 156 1.49 22.72 -18.23
N THR A 157 1.48 21.66 -17.42
CA THR A 157 2.14 21.67 -16.10
C THR A 157 3.65 21.77 -16.27
N VAL A 158 4.28 22.73 -15.57
CA VAL A 158 5.74 22.84 -15.52
C VAL A 158 6.21 22.12 -14.27
N SER A 159 6.88 20.99 -14.47
CA SER A 159 7.38 20.13 -13.39
C SER A 159 8.73 19.57 -13.78
N PRO A 160 9.68 19.40 -12.83
CA PRO A 160 10.96 18.75 -13.12
C PRO A 160 10.82 17.24 -13.38
N ILE A 161 9.72 16.61 -12.97
CA ILE A 161 9.53 15.16 -13.02
C ILE A 161 8.45 14.69 -14.00
N LEU A 162 7.41 15.50 -14.23
CA LEU A 162 6.28 15.16 -15.09
C LEU A 162 6.50 15.69 -16.53
N PRO A 163 6.64 14.82 -17.54
CA PRO A 163 6.78 15.27 -18.93
C PRO A 163 5.50 15.93 -19.43
N GLN A 164 5.64 17.08 -20.08
CA GLN A 164 4.53 17.74 -20.78
C GLN A 164 4.00 16.91 -21.96
N THR A 165 4.80 15.98 -22.46
CA THR A 165 4.47 15.15 -23.63
C THR A 165 3.86 13.79 -23.29
N ARG A 166 3.49 13.56 -22.02
CA ARG A 166 2.95 12.26 -21.58
C ARG A 166 1.68 11.86 -22.35
N PRO A 167 1.67 10.69 -23.04
CA PRO A 167 0.48 10.17 -23.69
C PRO A 167 -0.65 9.87 -22.71
N VAL A 168 -1.90 10.12 -23.11
CA VAL A 168 -3.09 9.88 -22.27
C VAL A 168 -3.26 8.41 -21.86
N GLY A 169 -2.82 7.48 -22.71
CA GLY A 169 -2.86 6.04 -22.44
C GLY A 169 -1.86 5.59 -21.38
N GLU A 170 -0.71 6.28 -21.27
CA GLU A 170 0.37 5.91 -20.36
C GLU A 170 -0.08 5.97 -18.90
N LYS A 171 -0.92 6.94 -18.52
CA LYS A 171 -1.42 7.09 -17.14
C LYS A 171 -2.11 5.81 -16.63
N LYS A 172 -2.87 5.12 -17.48
CA LYS A 172 -3.50 3.85 -17.12
C LYS A 172 -2.45 2.73 -17.01
N ALA A 173 -1.44 2.71 -17.88
CA ALA A 173 -0.33 1.76 -17.80
C ALA A 173 0.42 1.90 -16.46
N LEU A 174 0.76 3.14 -16.08
CA LEU A 174 1.39 3.48 -14.81
C LEU A 174 0.54 3.06 -13.62
N SER A 175 -0.77 3.31 -13.67
CA SER A 175 -1.68 2.93 -12.59
C SER A 175 -1.76 1.41 -12.43
N THR A 176 -1.86 0.66 -13.54
CA THR A 176 -1.81 -0.80 -13.52
C THR A 176 -0.48 -1.32 -12.96
N LEU A 177 0.64 -0.75 -13.40
CA LEU A 177 1.97 -1.12 -12.91
C LEU A 177 2.08 -0.86 -11.41
N ASN A 178 1.64 0.30 -10.93
CA ASN A 178 1.72 0.65 -9.51
C ASN A 178 0.97 -0.33 -8.61
N ILE A 179 -0.21 -0.81 -9.04
CA ILE A 179 -0.98 -1.80 -8.27
C ILE A 179 -0.25 -3.15 -8.23
N LEU A 180 0.27 -3.61 -9.38
CA LEU A 180 0.96 -4.91 -9.45
C LEU A 180 2.32 -4.88 -8.74
N LEU A 181 3.08 -3.79 -8.89
CA LEU A 181 4.46 -3.67 -8.41
C LEU A 181 4.61 -3.87 -6.90
N GLN A 182 3.61 -3.48 -6.11
CA GLN A 182 3.58 -3.66 -4.66
C GLN A 182 3.60 -5.14 -4.25
N GLU A 183 3.23 -6.03 -5.15
CA GLU A 183 3.01 -7.44 -4.86
C GLU A 183 4.17 -8.33 -5.31
N ASN A 184 4.85 -7.96 -6.40
CA ASN A 184 6.00 -8.72 -6.90
C ASN A 184 7.02 -7.81 -7.60
N THR A 185 7.76 -7.05 -6.79
CA THR A 185 8.83 -6.16 -7.26
C THR A 185 9.97 -6.92 -7.97
N PRO A 186 10.45 -8.10 -7.52
CA PRO A 186 11.52 -8.83 -8.19
C PRO A 186 11.20 -9.19 -9.65
N ALA A 187 9.99 -9.69 -9.93
CA ALA A 187 9.59 -10.03 -11.30
C ALA A 187 9.50 -8.79 -12.20
N ALA A 188 9.06 -7.65 -11.66
CA ALA A 188 9.03 -6.38 -12.38
C ALA A 188 10.45 -5.87 -12.72
N LEU A 189 11.40 -6.04 -11.80
CA LEU A 189 12.82 -5.72 -12.02
C LEU A 189 13.45 -6.63 -13.08
N GLU A 190 13.12 -7.92 -13.09
CA GLU A 190 13.56 -8.89 -14.11
C GLU A 190 12.97 -8.57 -15.48
N ALA A 191 11.70 -8.18 -15.56
CA ALA A 191 11.05 -7.71 -16.79
C ALA A 191 11.68 -6.43 -17.38
N GLY A 192 12.49 -5.72 -16.57
CA GLY A 192 13.25 -4.56 -16.99
C GLY A 192 12.51 -3.23 -16.84
N VAL A 193 11.64 -3.09 -15.84
CA VAL A 193 10.97 -1.80 -15.51
C VAL A 193 11.99 -0.66 -15.43
N VAL A 194 13.13 -0.88 -14.79
CA VAL A 194 14.19 0.13 -14.70
C VAL A 194 15.04 0.17 -15.97
N SER A 195 15.62 -0.97 -16.34
CA SER A 195 16.65 -1.05 -17.38
C SER A 195 16.15 -0.77 -18.81
N ARG A 196 14.91 -1.16 -19.12
CA ARG A 196 14.32 -1.02 -20.47
C ARG A 196 13.47 0.22 -20.61
N TRP A 197 12.69 0.56 -19.58
CA TRP A 197 11.71 1.64 -19.60
C TRP A 197 12.19 2.90 -18.87
N LEU A 198 12.35 2.90 -17.54
CA LEU A 198 12.69 4.13 -16.78
C LEU A 198 14.02 4.75 -17.24
N ALA A 199 15.00 3.92 -17.62
CA ALA A 199 16.28 4.39 -18.15
C ALA A 199 16.16 5.14 -19.50
N LYS A 200 15.00 5.11 -20.16
CA LYS A 200 14.75 5.84 -21.41
C LYS A 200 13.63 6.88 -21.25
N TYR A 201 13.06 6.99 -20.06
CA TYR A 201 11.93 7.88 -19.82
C TYR A 201 12.36 9.35 -19.95
N PRO A 202 11.57 10.20 -20.63
CA PRO A 202 11.95 11.59 -20.90
C PRO A 202 11.68 12.49 -19.68
N PHE A 203 12.44 12.31 -18.60
CA PHE A 203 12.34 13.17 -17.41
C PHE A 203 12.70 14.62 -17.76
N PRO A 204 11.84 15.61 -17.48
CA PRO A 204 12.12 17.01 -17.78
C PRO A 204 13.45 17.50 -17.20
N CYS A 205 13.79 17.11 -15.97
CA CYS A 205 15.06 17.47 -15.33
C CYS A 205 16.27 16.98 -16.13
N ALA A 206 16.21 15.78 -16.70
CA ALA A 206 17.29 15.17 -17.47
C ALA A 206 17.36 15.70 -18.92
N THR A 207 16.23 16.17 -19.47
CA THR A 207 16.19 16.82 -20.79
C THR A 207 16.82 18.22 -20.74
N THR A 208 16.59 18.97 -19.66
CA THR A 208 17.21 20.28 -19.46
C THR A 208 18.68 20.17 -19.07
N GLU A 209 19.01 19.23 -18.18
CA GLU A 209 20.35 19.08 -17.62
C GLU A 209 20.67 17.59 -17.35
N PRO A 210 21.52 16.94 -18.16
CA PRO A 210 21.76 15.50 -18.03
C PRO A 210 22.33 15.05 -16.67
N SER A 211 23.03 15.92 -15.95
CA SER A 211 23.56 15.69 -14.58
C SER A 211 22.45 15.41 -13.57
N ARG A 212 21.37 16.19 -13.62
CA ARG A 212 20.21 16.14 -12.70
C ARG A 212 19.37 14.87 -12.80
N ARG A 213 19.73 13.98 -13.73
CA ARG A 213 19.11 12.67 -13.87
C ARG A 213 19.32 11.78 -12.63
N GLN A 214 20.44 11.96 -11.93
CA GLN A 214 20.73 11.23 -10.69
C GLN A 214 19.81 11.63 -9.54
N ASP A 215 19.24 12.84 -9.61
CA ASP A 215 18.35 13.39 -8.58
C ASP A 215 16.89 12.93 -8.75
N VAL A 216 16.56 12.16 -9.80
CA VAL A 216 15.16 11.81 -10.13
C VAL A 216 14.43 11.20 -8.94
N VAL A 217 15.06 10.30 -8.18
CA VAL A 217 14.45 9.73 -6.97
C VAL A 217 14.15 10.79 -5.90
N ILE A 218 15.07 11.73 -5.67
CA ILE A 218 14.91 12.81 -4.68
C ILE A 218 13.82 13.80 -5.15
N LEU A 219 13.83 14.13 -6.44
CA LEU A 219 12.83 14.98 -7.08
C LEU A 219 11.44 14.35 -7.02
N MET A 220 11.31 13.03 -7.16
CA MET A 220 10.04 12.31 -7.03
C MET A 220 9.49 12.34 -5.61
N LYS A 221 10.35 12.40 -4.58
CA LYS A 221 9.94 12.55 -3.18
C LYS A 221 9.50 13.99 -2.88
N THR A 222 10.26 14.97 -3.36
CA THR A 222 10.00 16.40 -3.10
C THR A 222 8.79 16.93 -3.88
N TRP A 223 8.64 16.54 -5.15
CA TRP A 223 7.55 16.99 -6.05
C TRP A 223 6.44 15.94 -6.21
N TRP A 224 6.20 15.12 -5.19
CA TRP A 224 5.29 13.96 -5.29
C TRP A 224 3.86 14.31 -5.75
N SER A 225 3.39 15.53 -5.49
CA SER A 225 2.05 15.99 -5.87
C SER A 225 1.86 16.13 -7.38
N ASP A 226 2.94 16.39 -8.12
CA ASP A 226 2.89 16.59 -9.56
C ASP A 226 2.63 15.27 -10.30
N ASP A 227 3.13 14.17 -9.76
CA ASP A 227 2.98 12.84 -10.34
C ASP A 227 2.94 11.73 -9.29
N ALA A 228 1.87 11.69 -8.51
CA ALA A 228 1.71 10.74 -7.40
C ALA A 228 1.87 9.27 -7.81
N VAL A 229 1.47 8.90 -9.04
CA VAL A 229 1.59 7.51 -9.51
C VAL A 229 3.04 7.14 -9.79
N MET A 230 3.77 7.99 -10.51
CA MET A 230 5.19 7.76 -10.78
C MET A 230 6.01 7.83 -9.49
N SER A 231 5.73 8.78 -8.60
CA SER A 231 6.38 8.87 -7.28
C SER A 231 6.14 7.61 -6.44
N SER A 232 4.93 7.04 -6.45
CA SER A 232 4.63 5.76 -5.78
C SER A 232 5.43 4.59 -6.36
N ILE A 233 5.58 4.53 -7.68
CA ILE A 233 6.43 3.53 -8.36
C ILE A 233 7.88 3.68 -7.90
N PHE A 234 8.43 4.89 -7.91
CA PHE A 234 9.80 5.15 -7.45
C PHE A 234 10.00 4.87 -5.97
N ALA A 235 9.03 5.18 -5.11
CA ALA A 235 9.06 4.83 -3.69
C ALA A 235 9.14 3.30 -3.50
N THR A 236 8.33 2.54 -4.26
CA THR A 236 8.35 1.08 -4.21
C THR A 236 9.71 0.53 -4.68
N LEU A 237 10.22 1.02 -5.82
CA LEU A 237 11.50 0.56 -6.39
C LEU A 237 12.71 0.91 -5.52
N SER A 238 12.75 2.12 -4.96
CA SER A 238 13.86 2.58 -4.09
C SER A 238 13.86 1.91 -2.73
N SER A 239 12.70 1.49 -2.22
CA SER A 239 12.61 0.72 -0.98
C SER A 239 13.15 -0.72 -1.12
N HIS A 240 13.12 -1.29 -2.33
CA HIS A 240 13.63 -2.63 -2.61
C HIS A 240 15.15 -2.59 -2.89
N PRO A 241 15.99 -3.44 -2.26
CA PRO A 241 17.45 -3.38 -2.41
C PRO A 241 17.93 -3.54 -3.85
N ASP A 242 17.37 -4.50 -4.59
CA ASP A 242 17.70 -4.68 -6.01
C ASP A 242 17.18 -3.55 -6.90
N GLY A 243 16.06 -2.93 -6.52
CA GLY A 243 15.49 -1.79 -7.24
C GLY A 243 16.37 -0.56 -7.08
N ALA A 244 16.77 -0.23 -5.86
CA ALA A 244 17.74 0.82 -5.58
C ALA A 244 19.08 0.59 -6.31
N LYS A 245 19.58 -0.66 -6.34
CA LYS A 245 20.79 -1.02 -7.09
C LYS A 245 20.64 -0.77 -8.59
N GLN A 246 19.51 -1.16 -9.19
CA GLN A 246 19.25 -0.91 -10.61
C GLN A 246 19.07 0.59 -10.90
N LEU A 247 18.39 1.34 -10.04
CA LEU A 247 18.21 2.78 -10.18
C LEU A 247 19.54 3.51 -10.18
N ARG A 248 20.46 3.19 -9.25
CA ARG A 248 21.82 3.71 -9.23
C ARG A 248 22.62 3.30 -10.46
N LYS A 249 22.55 2.02 -10.86
CA LYS A 249 23.22 1.52 -12.07
C LYS A 249 22.81 2.25 -13.34
N HIS A 250 21.55 2.66 -13.44
CA HIS A 250 21.00 3.40 -14.58
C HIS A 250 21.00 4.93 -14.39
N GLY A 251 21.68 5.43 -13.34
CA GLY A 251 21.88 6.86 -13.10
C GLY A 251 20.61 7.63 -12.76
N LEU A 252 19.60 6.97 -12.21
CA LEU A 252 18.33 7.58 -11.78
C LEU A 252 18.32 7.93 -10.28
N MET A 253 19.36 7.52 -9.57
CA MET A 253 19.54 7.71 -8.13
C MET A 253 21.03 7.97 -7.86
N GLY A 254 21.32 8.99 -7.07
CA GLY A 254 22.66 9.34 -6.61
C GLY A 254 23.32 8.22 -5.79
N SER A 255 24.60 8.42 -5.50
CA SER A 255 25.36 7.52 -4.63
C SER A 255 24.88 7.62 -3.18
N MET A 256 25.06 6.57 -2.36
CA MET A 256 24.65 6.61 -0.95
C MET A 256 25.36 7.70 -0.12
N LEU A 257 26.48 8.25 -0.60
CA LEU A 257 27.14 9.37 0.08
C LEU A 257 26.34 10.67 -0.07
N GLU A 258 25.75 10.92 -1.24
CA GLU A 258 24.99 12.15 -1.52
C GLU A 258 23.61 12.18 -0.84
N GLU A 259 23.05 11.02 -0.47
CA GLU A 259 21.76 10.96 0.24
C GLU A 259 21.87 11.50 1.68
N ASN A 260 23.04 11.42 2.32
CA ASN A 260 23.24 11.92 3.69
C ASN A 260 23.40 13.45 3.76
N ASP A 261 23.88 14.09 2.70
CA ASP A 261 24.07 15.56 2.68
C ASP A 261 22.73 16.32 2.55
N HIS A 262 21.65 15.62 2.18
CA HIS A 262 20.33 16.21 1.99
C HIS A 262 19.37 16.04 3.18
N ASP A 263 19.76 15.24 4.19
CA ASP A 263 18.97 15.08 5.42
C ASP A 263 19.21 16.23 6.44
N GLU A 264 20.06 17.22 6.12
CA GLU A 264 20.34 18.41 6.96
C GLU A 264 19.58 19.68 6.55
N VAL A 265 18.50 19.57 5.76
CA VAL A 265 17.68 20.74 5.42
C VAL A 265 16.39 20.79 6.25
N SER A 266 16.55 21.00 7.56
CA SER A 266 15.54 21.67 8.41
C SER A 266 16.01 21.77 9.87
N ASP A 267 16.82 22.78 10.17
CA ASP A 267 16.56 23.69 11.29
C ASP A 267 17.39 24.96 11.05
N GLU A 268 16.72 26.02 10.58
CA GLU A 268 17.27 27.37 10.65
C GLU A 268 17.32 27.74 12.13
N ASN A 269 18.48 27.58 12.76
CA ASN A 269 19.04 28.32 13.89
C ASN A 269 20.13 27.44 14.52
N ASP A 270 21.40 27.75 14.26
CA ASP A 270 22.38 28.00 15.33
C ASP A 270 23.68 28.49 14.69
N GLU A 271 24.10 29.66 15.15
CA GLU A 271 25.40 30.27 14.88
C GLU A 271 26.49 29.45 15.59
N ASP A 272 27.67 29.43 14.97
CA ASP A 272 28.97 29.02 15.53
C ASP A 272 29.24 27.52 15.74
N ASP A 273 30.16 26.95 14.94
CA ASP A 273 31.49 26.59 15.43
C ASP A 273 32.33 25.93 14.32
N GLU A 274 33.42 26.59 13.95
CA GLU A 274 34.52 26.03 13.18
C GLU A 274 35.24 24.97 14.03
N GLU A 275 35.22 23.69 13.63
CA GLU A 275 36.32 22.78 13.99
C GLU A 275 36.52 21.70 12.92
N SER A 276 37.64 21.85 12.22
CA SER A 276 38.18 20.98 11.19
C SER A 276 38.70 19.69 11.82
N ASP A 277 37.95 18.58 11.71
CA ASP A 277 38.45 17.26 12.13
C ASP A 277 39.28 16.60 11.01
N VAL A 278 40.59 16.59 11.25
CA VAL A 278 41.60 15.85 10.49
C VAL A 278 41.48 14.37 10.83
N TRP A 279 41.14 13.54 9.84
CA TRP A 279 41.10 12.08 9.98
C TRP A 279 42.52 11.51 9.95
N MET A 280 42.95 10.86 11.04
CA MET A 280 44.17 10.06 11.07
C MET A 280 44.02 8.85 10.15
N VAL A 281 44.85 8.80 9.11
CA VAL A 281 45.13 7.62 8.29
C VAL A 281 46.19 6.77 9.00
N ASP A 282 46.07 5.44 8.91
CA ASP A 282 46.89 4.36 9.47
C ASP A 282 46.67 3.94 10.94
N GLY A 283 45.63 3.12 11.12
CA GLY A 283 45.48 2.21 12.26
C GLY A 283 45.23 0.77 11.77
N ASP A 284 46.19 0.23 11.03
CA ASP A 284 46.20 -1.16 10.57
C ASP A 284 46.49 -2.08 11.77
N ASP A 285 45.55 -2.96 12.16
CA ASP A 285 45.81 -4.34 12.62
C ASP A 285 44.55 -5.07 13.15
N THR A 286 44.13 -6.07 12.37
CA THR A 286 43.75 -7.43 12.81
C THR A 286 43.00 -7.65 14.15
N ALA A 287 41.66 -7.75 14.11
CA ALA A 287 40.87 -8.90 14.60
C ALA A 287 39.36 -8.62 14.51
N GLY A 288 38.59 -9.68 14.26
CA GLY A 288 37.17 -9.62 13.90
C GLY A 288 36.20 -9.23 15.02
N SER A 289 34.95 -9.05 14.59
CA SER A 289 33.73 -8.84 15.38
C SER A 289 33.65 -7.48 16.09
N SER A 290 32.76 -6.59 15.60
CA SER A 290 31.39 -6.52 16.11
C SER A 290 30.66 -5.24 15.63
N ARG A 291 29.36 -5.21 15.93
CA ARG A 291 28.51 -4.03 16.22
C ARG A 291 27.80 -3.33 15.06
N VAL A 292 26.52 -3.72 14.93
CA VAL A 292 25.40 -2.79 14.77
C VAL A 292 25.69 -1.48 15.54
N PRO A 293 25.66 -0.29 14.92
CA PRO A 293 25.68 0.95 15.67
C PRO A 293 24.30 1.15 16.28
N GLY A 294 24.22 0.91 17.59
CA GLY A 294 23.09 1.31 18.40
C GLY A 294 22.92 2.82 18.38
N ARG A 295 21.66 3.28 18.30
CA ARG A 295 21.24 4.62 18.69
C ARG A 295 21.93 5.00 20.00
N ARG A 296 22.72 6.08 20.00
CA ARG A 296 23.20 6.71 21.24
C ARG A 296 21.97 7.12 22.07
N PRO A 297 21.84 6.69 23.34
CA PRO A 297 20.81 7.22 24.21
C PRO A 297 21.25 8.63 24.61
N HIS A 298 20.61 9.64 24.04
CA HIS A 298 20.70 11.01 24.51
C HIS A 298 20.31 11.03 26.00
N ASN A 299 21.18 11.59 26.84
CA ASN A 299 21.07 11.59 28.28
C ASN A 299 19.84 12.42 28.71
N ARG A 300 18.67 11.77 28.81
CA ARG A 300 17.40 12.41 29.18
C ARG A 300 17.26 12.45 30.69
N ASN A 301 17.09 13.66 31.22
CA ASN A 301 16.85 13.92 32.64
C ASN A 301 15.59 13.15 33.13
N PRO A 302 15.67 12.32 34.18
CA PRO A 302 14.54 11.51 34.66
C PRO A 302 13.33 12.35 35.13
N GLU A 303 13.55 13.59 35.57
CA GLU A 303 12.47 14.49 35.98
C GLU A 303 11.62 14.97 34.78
N GLU A 304 12.24 15.15 33.62
CA GLU A 304 11.56 15.60 32.40
C GLU A 304 10.69 14.48 31.79
N GLN A 305 11.13 13.22 31.91
CA GLN A 305 10.30 12.06 31.54
C GLN A 305 9.11 11.86 32.49
N ALA A 306 9.27 12.13 33.78
CA ALA A 306 8.18 12.08 34.75
C ALA A 306 7.13 13.17 34.49
N LEU A 307 7.56 14.39 34.15
CA LEU A 307 6.68 15.50 33.76
C LEU A 307 5.91 15.22 32.47
N ARG A 308 6.54 14.58 31.46
CA ARG A 308 5.86 14.18 30.22
C ARG A 308 4.87 13.04 30.41
N ARG A 309 5.13 12.10 31.32
CA ARG A 309 4.17 11.05 31.70
C ARG A 309 2.94 11.68 32.39
N ARG A 310 3.14 12.65 33.28
CA ARG A 310 2.03 13.35 33.95
C ARG A 310 1.15 14.19 33.02
N ARG A 311 1.69 14.69 31.90
CA ARG A 311 1.00 15.61 30.97
C ARG A 311 0.25 14.91 29.82
N ARG A 312 0.23 13.57 29.75
CA ARG A 312 -0.33 12.83 28.59
C ARG A 312 -1.22 11.65 28.97
N GLU A 313 -2.00 11.78 30.03
CA GLU A 313 -3.00 10.77 30.39
C GLU A 313 -4.39 11.40 30.35
N ALA A 314 -5.06 11.24 29.20
CA ALA A 314 -6.50 11.41 29.10
C ALA A 314 -7.14 10.04 29.34
N MET A 315 -8.08 9.98 30.30
CA MET A 315 -8.78 8.74 30.62
C MET A 315 -10.07 8.68 29.80
N VAL A 316 -10.27 7.62 29.02
CA VAL A 316 -11.49 7.45 28.20
C VAL A 316 -12.39 6.39 28.85
N LEU A 317 -13.58 6.79 29.29
CA LEU A 317 -14.60 5.89 29.84
C LEU A 317 -15.78 5.79 28.88
N SER A 318 -15.96 4.64 28.24
CA SER A 318 -17.11 4.38 27.37
C SER A 318 -18.00 3.27 27.95
N ASP A 319 -19.29 3.55 28.11
CA ASP A 319 -20.29 2.57 28.60
C ASP A 319 -20.72 1.52 27.54
N GLY A 320 -20.03 1.45 26.40
CA GLY A 320 -20.19 0.40 25.37
C GLY A 320 -21.48 0.43 24.55
N ARG A 321 -22.44 1.31 24.86
CA ARG A 321 -23.73 1.42 24.15
C ARG A 321 -23.74 2.41 22.98
N ARG A 322 -22.68 3.19 22.78
CA ARG A 322 -22.53 4.16 21.69
C ARG A 322 -21.08 4.22 21.20
N PRO A 323 -20.83 4.65 19.95
CA PRO A 323 -19.48 4.94 19.46
C PRO A 323 -18.80 6.00 20.34
N ILE A 324 -17.49 5.86 20.55
CA ILE A 324 -16.69 6.72 21.43
C ILE A 324 -16.83 8.18 20.97
N GLY A 325 -17.40 9.01 21.85
CA GLY A 325 -17.60 10.43 21.63
C GLY A 325 -16.58 11.26 22.40
N HIS A 326 -16.49 12.56 22.08
CA HIS A 326 -15.62 13.49 22.80
C HIS A 326 -15.97 13.59 24.30
N ASP A 327 -17.24 13.35 24.65
CA ASP A 327 -17.73 13.37 26.03
C ASP A 327 -17.20 12.21 26.89
N ASP A 328 -16.65 11.18 26.27
CA ASP A 328 -16.10 10.01 26.94
C ASP A 328 -14.63 10.25 27.40
N ILE A 329 -14.05 11.42 27.08
CA ILE A 329 -12.64 11.78 27.33
C ILE A 329 -12.53 12.72 28.53
N ILE A 330 -11.96 12.23 29.64
CA ILE A 330 -11.71 13.02 30.85
C ILE A 330 -10.25 13.48 30.85
N GLN A 331 -10.05 14.81 30.83
CA GLN A 331 -8.75 15.46 30.97
C GLN A 331 -8.66 16.11 32.36
N LEU A 332 -7.56 15.88 33.07
CA LEU A 332 -7.31 16.52 34.37
C LEU A 332 -7.01 18.03 34.15
N PRO A 333 -7.65 18.94 34.90
CA PRO A 333 -7.44 20.38 34.71
C PRO A 333 -6.03 20.78 35.12
N ILE A 334 -5.41 21.61 34.29
CA ILE A 334 -4.11 22.23 34.55
C ILE A 334 -4.37 23.34 35.57
N VAL A 335 -3.84 23.21 36.78
CA VAL A 335 -3.78 24.31 37.75
C VAL A 335 -2.60 25.20 37.33
N GLU A 336 -2.88 26.49 37.08
CA GLU A 336 -1.89 27.52 36.76
C GLU A 336 -0.83 27.72 37.85
#